data_AF-A0A7V9AJR5-F1
#
_entry.id   AF-A0A7V9AJR5-F1
#
_cell.length_a   1.000
_cell.length_b   1.000
_cell.length_c   1.000
_cell.angle_alpha   90.00
_cell.angle_beta   90.00
_cell.angle_gamma   90.00
#
_symmetry.space_group_name_H-M   'P 1'
#
loop_
_entity.id
_entity.type
_entity.pdbx_description
1 polymer ?
#
loop_
_entity_poly.entity_id
_entity_poly.type
_entity_poly.pdbx_seq_one_letter_code
_entity_poly.pdbx_strand_id
1 'polypeptide(L)' 'MSQPEPPRASDLVTSVRLRHYPLLRSGKVRDLFDVGDALLIVATDRLSAFDVILPSAIPGKGK' A
#
# COMPACT_ATOMS: atom_id res chain seq x y z
N MET A 1 9.68 -29.01 -9.46
CA MET A 1 9.28 -27.60 -9.64
C MET A 1 9.48 -26.92 -8.28
N SER A 2 10.54 -26.11 -8.12
CA SER A 2 10.77 -25.39 -6.86
C SER A 2 9.64 -24.38 -6.68
N GLN A 3 8.96 -24.42 -5.54
CA GLN A 3 8.03 -23.33 -5.21
C GLN A 3 8.84 -22.04 -5.06
N PRO A 4 8.33 -20.89 -5.53
CA PRO A 4 8.96 -19.60 -5.25
C PRO A 4 8.97 -19.38 -3.73
N GLU A 5 10.09 -18.90 -3.20
CA GLU A 5 10.18 -18.52 -1.80
C GLU A 5 9.06 -17.51 -1.46
N PRO A 6 8.39 -17.66 -0.30
CA PRO A 6 7.39 -16.69 0.11
C PRO A 6 8.03 -15.29 0.21
N PRO A 7 7.30 -14.23 -0.19
CA PRO A 7 7.76 -12.85 -0.10
C PRO A 7 8.15 -12.52 1.35
N ARG A 8 9.28 -11.82 1.54
CA ARG A 8 9.67 -11.37 2.87
C ARG A 8 8.77 -10.21 3.29
N ALA A 9 8.54 -10.05 4.59
CA ALA A 9 7.73 -8.94 5.11
C ALA A 9 8.28 -7.55 4.68
N SER A 10 9.59 -7.45 4.43
CA SER A 10 10.26 -6.26 3.88
C SER A 10 9.80 -5.86 2.47
N ASP A 11 9.20 -6.80 1.74
CA ASP A 11 8.86 -6.63 0.32
C ASP A 11 7.41 -6.12 0.15
N LEU A 12 6.65 -6.04 1.24
CA LEU A 12 5.24 -5.64 1.27
C LEU A 12 5.09 -4.17 1.62
N VAL A 13 4.39 -3.42 0.77
CA VAL A 13 4.04 -2.01 1.05
C VAL A 13 2.64 -1.94 1.65
N THR A 14 2.53 -1.96 2.98
CA THR A 14 1.22 -1.91 3.68
C THR A 14 0.89 -0.56 4.30
N SER A 15 1.91 0.27 4.57
CA SER A 15 1.74 1.66 5.02
C SER A 15 2.83 2.53 4.40
N VAL A 16 2.49 3.78 4.08
CA VAL A 16 3.41 4.71 3.42
C VAL A 16 3.53 5.98 4.25
N ARG A 17 4.78 6.38 4.53
CA ARG A 17 5.07 7.63 5.22
C ARG A 17 6.08 8.43 4.42
N LEU A 18 5.62 9.54 3.84
CA LEU A 18 6.46 10.47 3.11
C LEU A 18 6.82 11.63 4.03
N ARG A 19 8.12 11.89 4.24
CA ARG A 19 8.58 12.88 5.22
C ARG A 19 8.18 14.32 4.89
N HIS A 20 8.12 14.65 3.60
CA HIS A 20 7.93 16.01 3.11
C HIS A 20 6.54 16.27 2.54
N TYR A 21 5.70 15.24 2.45
CA TYR A 21 4.38 15.33 1.84
C TYR A 21 3.32 14.93 2.87
N PRO A 22 2.45 15.86 3.31
CA PRO A 22 1.40 15.56 4.28
C PRO A 22 0.47 14.45 3.79
N LEU A 23 0.17 13.48 4.66
CA LEU A 23 -0.87 12.50 4.41
C LEU A 23 -2.23 13.17 4.62
N LEU A 24 -3.01 13.33 3.55
CA LEU A 24 -4.36 13.89 3.61
C LEU A 24 -5.39 12.85 4.03
N ARG A 25 -5.28 11.63 3.49
CA ARG A 25 -6.23 10.55 3.77
C ARG A 25 -5.56 9.19 3.55
N SER A 26 -5.83 8.25 4.45
CA SER A 26 -5.57 6.82 4.23
C SER A 26 -6.88 6.09 4.02
N GLY A 27 -7.01 5.42 2.87
CA GLY A 27 -8.11 4.52 2.54
C GLY A 27 -7.76 3.06 2.83
N LYS A 28 -8.62 2.15 2.39
CA LYS A 28 -8.41 0.70 2.58
C LYS A 28 -7.14 0.18 1.91
N VAL A 29 -6.87 0.67 0.71
CA VAL A 29 -5.78 0.17 -0.15
C VAL A 29 -4.97 1.28 -0.83
N ARG A 30 -5.30 2.55 -0.59
CA ARG A 30 -4.62 3.72 -1.17
C ARG A 30 -4.43 4.81 -0.13
N ASP A 31 -3.32 5.51 -0.21
CA ASP A 31 -3.01 6.70 0.57
C ASP A 31 -2.94 7.93 -0.35
N LEU A 32 -3.43 9.07 0.13
CA LEU A 32 -3.48 10.33 -0.60
C LEU A 32 -2.59 11.35 0.12
N PHE A 33 -1.64 11.93 -0.62
CA PHE A 33 -0.71 12.93 -0.11
C PHE A 33 -0.87 14.24 -0.88
N ASP A 34 -0.70 15.34 -0.15
CA ASP A 34 -0.57 16.67 -0.75
C ASP A 34 0.87 16.88 -1.22
N VAL A 35 1.03 17.27 -2.48
CA VAL A 35 2.34 17.65 -3.04
C VAL A 35 2.39 19.11 -3.50
N GLY A 36 1.37 19.91 -3.16
CA GLY A 36 1.30 21.35 -3.43
C GLY A 36 0.41 21.70 -4.62
N ASP A 37 0.88 21.44 -5.83
CA ASP A 37 0.16 21.71 -7.08
C ASP A 37 -0.71 20.55 -7.56
N ALA A 38 -0.51 19.37 -6.98
CA ALA A 38 -1.19 18.14 -7.33
C ALA A 38 -1.43 17.26 -6.10
N LEU A 39 -2.10 16.14 -6.34
CA LEU A 39 -2.29 15.08 -5.35
C LEU A 39 -1.50 13.85 -5.77
N LEU A 40 -0.77 13.26 -4.83
CA LEU A 40 -0.11 11.98 -5.01
C LEU A 40 -0.98 10.87 -4.42
N ILE A 41 -1.37 9.93 -5.26
CA ILE A 41 -2.10 8.72 -4.85
C ILE A 41 -1.11 7.55 -4.84
N VAL A 42 -0.93 6.91 -3.68
CA VAL A 42 -0.08 5.73 -3.54
C VAL A 42 -0.94 4.50 -3.34
N ALA A 43 -0.82 3.51 -4.23
CA ALA A 43 -1.46 2.22 -4.05
C ALA A 43 -0.59 1.31 -3.17
N THR A 44 -1.22 0.64 -2.20
CA THR A 44 -0.56 -0.30 -1.29
C THR A 44 -0.82 -1.75 -1.72
N ASP A 45 -0.04 -2.66 -1.16
CA ASP A 45 -0.21 -4.11 -1.31
C ASP A 45 -1.39 -4.66 -0.48
N ARG A 46 -2.03 -3.82 0.34
CA ARG A 46 -3.25 -4.17 1.09
C ARG A 46 -4.37 -4.56 0.14
N LEU A 47 -5.16 -5.55 0.56
CA LEU A 47 -6.36 -6.01 -0.14
C LEU A 47 -7.56 -5.89 0.79
N SER A 48 -8.73 -5.56 0.24
CA SER A 48 -9.99 -5.55 0.99
C SER A 48 -11.05 -6.40 0.29
N ALA A 49 -11.82 -7.14 1.07
CA ALA A 49 -12.97 -7.91 0.60
C ALA A 49 -14.07 -7.84 1.67
N PHE A 50 -15.34 -7.84 1.25
CA PHE A 50 -16.50 -7.76 2.16
C PHE A 50 -16.40 -6.63 3.18
N ASP A 51 -16.01 -5.45 2.72
CA ASP A 51 -15.81 -4.25 3.53
C ASP A 51 -14.67 -4.29 4.57
N VAL A 52 -13.89 -5.38 4.65
CA VAL A 52 -12.79 -5.55 5.61
C VAL A 52 -11.43 -5.54 4.91
N ILE A 53 -10.40 -4.97 5.56
CA ILE A 53 -9.00 -5.08 5.11
C ILE A 53 -8.46 -6.44 5.55
N LEU A 54 -7.92 -7.22 4.62
CA LEU A 54 -7.38 -8.53 4.91
C LEU A 54 -6.03 -8.43 5.65
N PRO A 55 -5.72 -9.37 6.56
CA PRO A 55 -4.44 -9.39 7.27
C PRO A 55 -3.26 -9.71 6.34
N SER A 56 -3.51 -10.41 5.23
CA SER A 56 -2.53 -10.72 4.20
C SER A 56 -2.53 -9.67 3.09
N ALA A 57 -1.34 -9.15 2.78
CA ALA A 57 -1.09 -8.31 1.62
C ALA A 57 -0.63 -9.15 0.42
N ILE A 58 -0.82 -8.63 -0.79
CA ILE A 58 -0.37 -9.27 -2.03
C ILE A 58 0.87 -8.51 -2.52
N PRO A 59 2.07 -9.13 -2.53
CA PRO A 59 3.30 -8.45 -2.94
C PRO A 59 3.17 -7.86 -4.34
N GLY A 60 3.56 -6.59 -4.48
CA GLY A 60 3.57 -5.90 -5.76
C GLY A 60 2.20 -5.51 -6.30
N LYS A 61 1.11 -5.75 -5.57
CA LYS A 61 -0.25 -5.35 -5.97
C LYS A 61 -0.42 -3.83 -6.02
N GLY A 62 0.42 -3.09 -5.29
CA GLY A 62 0.44 -1.62 -5.31
C GLY A 62 1.29 -1.01 -6.42
N LYS A 63 2.07 -1.81 -7.16
CA LYS A 63 2.97 -1.34 -8.23
C LYS A 63 2.25 -1.13 -9.56
#